data_AF-A0AAW4BK27-F1
#
_entry.id   AF-A0AAW4BK27-F1
#
_cell.length_a   1.000
_cell.length_b   1.000
_cell.length_c   1.000
_cell.angle_alpha   90.00
_cell.angle_beta   90.00
_cell.angle_gamma   90.00
#
_symmetry.space_group_name_H-M   'P 1'
#
loop_
_entity.id
_entity.type
_entity.pdbx_description
1 polymer ?
#
loop_
_entity_poly.entity_id
_entity_poly.type
_entity_poly.pdbx_seq_one_letter_code
_entity_poly.pdbx_strand_id
1 'polypeptide(L)'
;KQYKTLTGSFTLTKLRCAIAQLQLPSDHSILVFVLKKKPSSDIKRAIVLFDLTNDLLSKCFISDTKKISFYLRAWFKKDDGKRSIYQSKEWQTFFPKLNSAEKVANFLSISKADL
;
A
#
# COMPACT_ATOMS: atom_id res chain seq x y z
N LYS A 1 7.83 -31.87 -7.00
CA LYS A 1 6.84 -31.08 -6.20
C LYS A 1 6.52 -29.81 -6.96
N GLN A 2 5.26 -29.59 -7.35
CA GLN A 2 4.84 -28.34 -7.98
C GLN A 2 4.38 -27.38 -6.89
N TYR A 3 5.10 -26.26 -6.74
CA TYR A 3 4.72 -25.20 -5.81
C TYR A 3 3.95 -24.15 -6.59
N LYS A 4 2.68 -23.93 -6.23
CA LYS A 4 1.88 -22.84 -6.78
C LYS A 4 2.18 -21.59 -5.96
N THR A 5 2.98 -20.68 -6.50
CA THR A 5 3.28 -19.40 -5.87
C THR A 5 2.12 -18.43 -6.13
N LEU A 6 1.45 -17.98 -5.07
CA LEU A 6 0.52 -16.86 -5.16
C LEU A 6 1.32 -15.57 -5.07
N THR A 7 1.94 -15.15 -6.18
CA THR A 7 2.57 -13.83 -6.26
C THR A 7 1.51 -12.84 -6.71
N GLY A 8 1.39 -11.70 -6.02
CA GLY A 8 0.55 -10.61 -6.53
C GLY A 8 1.12 -10.09 -7.85
N SER A 9 0.27 -9.53 -8.72
CA SER A 9 0.70 -8.91 -9.99
C SER A 9 1.87 -7.95 -9.77
N PHE A 10 1.85 -7.21 -8.65
CA PHE A 10 2.90 -6.27 -8.27
C PHE A 10 4.22 -6.94 -7.85
N THR A 11 4.19 -8.07 -7.15
CA THR A 11 5.41 -8.84 -6.80
C THR A 11 6.07 -9.40 -8.05
N LEU A 12 5.28 -9.94 -8.98
CA LEU A 12 5.77 -10.44 -10.26
C LEU A 12 6.37 -9.31 -11.11
N THR A 13 5.71 -8.15 -11.17
CA THR A 13 6.22 -6.97 -11.88
C THR A 13 7.51 -6.46 -11.25
N LYS A 14 7.60 -6.34 -9.91
CA LYS A 14 8.84 -5.94 -9.22
C LYS A 14 9.99 -6.91 -9.48
N LEU A 15 9.72 -8.21 -9.49
CA LEU A 15 10.72 -9.24 -9.85
C LEU A 15 11.22 -9.05 -11.28
N ARG A 16 10.30 -8.86 -12.24
CA ARG A 16 10.63 -8.65 -13.65
C ARG A 16 11.41 -7.36 -13.86
N CYS A 17 11.00 -6.27 -13.22
CA CYS A 17 11.73 -5.01 -13.24
C CYS A 17 13.13 -5.16 -12.62
N ALA A 18 13.27 -5.85 -11.48
CA ALA A 18 14.57 -6.09 -10.86
C ALA A 18 15.49 -6.93 -11.76
N ILE A 19 14.99 -8.01 -12.36
CA ILE A 19 15.76 -8.82 -13.31
C ILE A 19 16.19 -7.98 -14.52
N ALA A 20 15.27 -7.18 -15.08
CA ALA A 20 15.55 -6.35 -16.25
C ALA A 20 16.51 -5.18 -15.97
N GLN A 21 16.38 -4.52 -14.82
CA GLN A 21 17.18 -3.35 -14.45
C GLN A 21 18.54 -3.71 -13.87
N LEU A 22 18.63 -4.79 -13.11
CA LEU A 22 19.84 -5.17 -12.37
C LEU A 22 20.61 -6.31 -13.03
N GLN A 23 20.14 -6.81 -14.18
CA GLN A 23 20.72 -7.97 -14.90
C GLN A 23 21.04 -9.12 -13.95
N LEU A 24 20.09 -9.44 -13.06
CA LEU A 24 20.32 -10.43 -12.01
C LEU A 24 20.72 -11.77 -12.66
N PRO A 25 21.81 -12.40 -12.21
CA PRO A 25 22.23 -13.67 -12.75
C PRO A 25 21.17 -14.74 -12.49
N SER A 26 21.14 -15.77 -13.33
CA SER A 26 20.07 -16.77 -13.36
C SER A 26 19.95 -17.61 -12.07
N ASP A 27 20.98 -17.57 -11.22
CA ASP A 27 21.07 -18.23 -9.92
C ASP A 27 20.69 -17.32 -8.73
N HIS A 28 20.30 -16.07 -9.00
CA HIS A 28 19.94 -15.12 -7.96
C HIS A 28 18.68 -15.56 -7.20
N SER A 29 18.86 -15.80 -5.90
CA SER A 29 17.77 -16.23 -5.02
C SER A 29 16.95 -15.04 -4.52
N ILE A 30 15.62 -15.12 -4.64
CA ILE A 30 14.72 -14.05 -4.23
C ILE A 30 13.86 -14.54 -3.07
N LEU A 31 13.81 -13.74 -2.00
CA LEU A 31 12.99 -14.05 -0.85
C LEU A 31 11.50 -13.92 -1.21
N VAL A 32 10.76 -15.02 -1.08
CA VAL A 32 9.32 -15.06 -1.29
C VAL A 32 8.62 -15.57 -0.03
N PHE A 33 7.51 -14.94 0.32
CA PHE A 33 6.63 -15.43 1.38
C PHE A 33 5.64 -16.43 0.80
N VAL A 34 5.72 -17.69 1.24
CA VAL A 34 4.78 -18.73 0.86
C VAL A 34 3.75 -18.90 1.97
N LEU A 35 2.49 -18.58 1.66
CA LEU A 35 1.39 -18.77 2.61
C LEU A 35 0.86 -20.20 2.51
N LYS A 36 0.83 -20.92 3.64
CA LYS A 36 0.31 -22.31 3.73
C LYS A 36 -1.17 -22.42 3.37
N LYS A 37 -1.94 -21.36 3.57
CA LYS A 37 -3.37 -21.27 3.23
C LYS A 37 -3.62 -20.02 2.41
N LYS A 38 -4.66 -20.06 1.57
CA LYS A 38 -5.16 -18.88 0.87
C LYS A 38 -5.48 -17.79 1.90
N PRO A 39 -4.93 -16.57 1.77
CA PRO A 39 -5.22 -15.49 2.71
C PRO A 39 -6.72 -15.16 2.69
N SER A 40 -7.26 -14.75 3.84
CA SER A 40 -8.64 -14.27 3.95
C SER A 40 -8.85 -13.04 3.07
N SER A 41 -10.11 -12.68 2.82
CA SER A 41 -10.45 -11.47 2.07
C SER A 41 -9.83 -10.22 2.69
N ASP A 42 -9.84 -10.13 4.03
CA ASP A 42 -9.30 -9.00 4.77
C ASP A 42 -7.79 -8.86 4.61
N ILE A 43 -7.04 -9.97 4.66
CA ILE A 43 -5.59 -9.97 4.46
C ILE A 43 -5.25 -9.55 3.03
N LYS A 44 -5.99 -10.04 2.03
CA LYS A 44 -5.77 -9.61 0.63
C LYS A 44 -6.04 -8.13 0.44
N ARG A 45 -7.14 -7.64 1.02
CA ARG A 45 -7.49 -6.22 1.00
C ARG A 45 -6.38 -5.39 1.65
N ALA A 46 -5.89 -5.84 2.81
CA ALA A 46 -4.79 -5.20 3.53
C ALA A 46 -3.53 -5.05 2.65
N ILE A 47 -3.12 -6.12 1.97
CA ILE A 47 -1.96 -6.10 1.07
C ILE A 47 -2.17 -5.10 -0.06
N VAL A 48 -3.33 -5.14 -0.73
CA VAL A 48 -3.65 -4.24 -1.85
C VAL A 48 -3.68 -2.78 -1.40
N LEU A 49 -4.33 -2.50 -0.27
CA LEU A 49 -4.40 -1.15 0.30
C LEU A 49 -3.02 -0.63 0.67
N PHE A 50 -2.19 -1.45 1.31
CA PHE A 50 -0.84 -1.06 1.67
C PHE A 50 -0.03 -0.70 0.43
N ASP A 51 -0.03 -1.54 -0.59
CA ASP A 51 0.71 -1.27 -1.84
C ASP A 51 0.19 -0.01 -2.55
N LEU A 52 -1.14 0.12 -2.75
CA LEU A 52 -1.73 1.30 -3.40
C LEU A 52 -1.43 2.59 -2.63
N THR A 53 -1.54 2.55 -1.32
CA THR A 53 -1.32 3.73 -0.48
C THR A 53 0.17 4.08 -0.43
N ASN A 54 1.06 3.09 -0.34
CA ASN A 54 2.49 3.32 -0.38
C ASN A 54 2.96 3.86 -1.74
N ASP A 55 2.40 3.34 -2.85
CA ASP A 55 2.71 3.88 -4.19
C ASP A 55 2.17 5.31 -4.35
N LEU A 56 0.97 5.61 -3.81
CA LEU A 56 0.39 6.96 -3.83
C LEU A 56 1.22 7.94 -2.99
N LEU A 57 1.56 7.56 -1.75
CA LEU A 57 2.18 8.45 -0.77
C LEU A 57 3.70 8.55 -0.93
N SER A 58 4.39 7.46 -1.26
CA SER A 58 5.86 7.40 -1.26
C SER A 58 6.48 7.60 -2.64
N LYS A 59 5.73 7.38 -3.73
CA LYS A 59 6.22 7.56 -5.10
C LYS A 59 5.61 8.75 -5.83
N CYS A 60 4.79 9.56 -5.14
CA CYS A 60 4.14 10.76 -5.66
C CYS A 60 3.58 10.58 -7.09
N PHE A 61 2.98 9.42 -7.38
CA PHE A 61 2.50 9.10 -8.73
C PHE A 61 1.38 10.06 -9.19
N ILE A 62 0.79 10.78 -8.23
CA ILE A 62 -0.26 11.77 -8.44
C ILE A 62 0.18 13.06 -7.74
N SER A 63 0.46 14.11 -8.51
CA SER A 63 0.76 15.45 -7.99
C SER A 63 -0.48 16.26 -7.61
N ASP A 64 -1.67 15.75 -7.95
CA ASP A 64 -2.96 16.38 -7.66
C ASP A 64 -3.47 15.93 -6.28
N THR A 65 -3.39 16.85 -5.32
CA THR A 65 -3.80 16.66 -3.94
C THR A 65 -5.27 16.25 -3.79
N LYS A 66 -6.17 16.79 -4.63
CA LYS A 66 -7.60 16.46 -4.58
C LYS A 66 -7.84 15.01 -4.98
N LYS A 67 -7.09 14.52 -5.96
CA LYS A 67 -7.12 13.10 -6.36
C LYS A 67 -6.57 12.20 -5.26
N ILE A 68 -5.50 12.61 -4.58
CA ILE A 68 -4.96 11.86 -3.44
C ILE A 68 -6.05 11.71 -2.36
N SER A 69 -6.67 12.81 -1.91
CA SER A 69 -7.73 12.74 -0.89
C SER A 69 -8.92 11.90 -1.36
N PHE A 70 -9.34 12.05 -2.62
CA PHE A 70 -10.41 11.24 -3.20
C PHE A 70 -10.11 9.73 -3.10
N TYR A 71 -8.91 9.30 -3.51
CA TYR A 71 -8.53 7.89 -3.45
C TYR A 71 -8.45 7.38 -2.02
N LEU A 72 -7.84 8.15 -1.10
CA LEU A 72 -7.74 7.75 0.31
C LEU A 72 -9.13 7.55 0.94
N ARG A 73 -10.08 8.46 0.66
CA ARG A 73 -11.47 8.37 1.14
C ARG A 73 -12.27 7.24 0.48
N ALA A 74 -11.95 6.90 -0.78
CA ALA A 74 -12.57 5.77 -1.46
C ALA A 74 -12.03 4.42 -0.97
N TRP A 75 -10.76 4.36 -0.60
CA TRP A 75 -10.06 3.14 -0.21
C TRP A 75 -10.22 2.78 1.26
N PHE A 76 -10.26 3.78 2.15
CA PHE A 76 -10.38 3.58 3.59
C PHE A 76 -11.73 4.04 4.11
N LYS A 77 -12.29 3.27 5.04
CA LYS A 77 -13.52 3.65 5.74
C LYS A 77 -13.19 4.28 7.07
N LYS A 78 -14.02 5.26 7.45
CA LYS A 78 -13.99 5.85 8.77
C LYS A 78 -14.70 4.89 9.74
N ASP A 79 -14.07 4.61 10.88
CA ASP A 79 -14.73 3.86 11.95
C ASP A 79 -15.82 4.71 12.62
N ASP A 80 -16.84 4.04 13.18
CA ASP A 80 -17.90 4.73 13.91
C ASP A 80 -17.35 5.54 15.10
N GLY A 81 -17.89 6.74 15.27
CA GLY A 81 -17.44 7.69 16.31
C GLY A 81 -16.07 8.34 16.05
N LYS A 82 -15.34 7.98 14.98
CA LYS A 82 -14.10 8.67 14.59
C LYS A 82 -14.37 9.90 13.73
N ARG A 83 -13.43 10.85 13.75
CA ARG A 83 -13.51 12.10 12.98
C ARG A 83 -12.99 11.95 11.55
N SER A 84 -12.09 11.00 11.29
CA SER A 84 -11.51 10.78 9.96
C SER A 84 -11.03 9.34 9.76
N ILE A 85 -10.76 8.98 8.50
CA ILE A 85 -10.15 7.69 8.12
C ILE A 85 -8.79 7.48 8.78
N TYR A 86 -8.05 8.55 9.06
CA TYR A 86 -6.71 8.48 9.66
C TYR A 86 -6.71 7.96 11.10
N GLN A 87 -7.88 7.89 11.73
CA GLN A 87 -8.07 7.33 13.07
C GLN A 87 -8.68 5.92 13.04
N SER A 88 -8.98 5.38 11.85
CA SER A 88 -9.55 4.04 11.73
C SER A 88 -8.51 2.98 12.06
N LYS A 89 -8.96 1.85 12.61
CA LYS A 89 -8.08 0.71 12.90
C LYS A 89 -7.38 0.20 11.64
N GLU A 90 -8.11 0.19 10.52
CA GLU A 90 -7.56 -0.23 9.23
C GLU A 90 -6.40 0.67 8.79
N TRP A 91 -6.58 1.99 8.82
CA TRP A 91 -5.51 2.93 8.49
C TRP A 91 -4.32 2.81 9.44
N GLN A 92 -4.59 2.78 10.75
CA GLN A 92 -3.55 2.72 11.79
C GLN A 92 -2.72 1.43 11.73
N THR A 93 -3.27 0.34 11.18
CA THR A 93 -2.52 -0.90 10.97
C THR A 93 -1.38 -0.70 9.97
N PHE A 94 -1.58 0.13 8.94
CA PHE A 94 -0.57 0.38 7.90
C PHE A 94 0.30 1.60 8.19
N PHE A 95 -0.31 2.68 8.70
CA PHE A 95 0.34 3.98 8.90
C PHE A 95 0.17 4.47 10.34
N PRO A 96 0.71 3.75 11.34
CA PRO A 96 0.51 4.09 12.76
C PRO A 96 1.04 5.48 13.13
N LYS A 97 2.04 5.97 12.40
CA LYS A 97 2.62 7.31 12.62
C LYS A 97 1.78 8.43 11.99
N LEU A 98 0.95 8.13 10.98
CA LEU A 98 0.13 9.10 10.25
C LEU A 98 -1.30 9.14 10.82
N ASN A 99 -1.44 9.44 12.11
CA ASN A 99 -2.69 9.29 12.85
C ASN A 99 -3.62 10.51 12.88
N SER A 100 -3.35 11.51 12.05
CA SER A 100 -4.19 12.68 11.87
C SER A 100 -4.08 13.22 10.45
N ALA A 101 -5.10 13.95 9.99
CA ALA A 101 -5.07 14.60 8.69
C ALA A 101 -3.87 15.55 8.55
N GLU A 102 -3.47 16.19 9.65
CA GLU A 102 -2.33 17.11 9.69
C GLU A 102 -1.01 16.39 9.51
N LYS A 103 -0.82 15.23 10.14
CA LYS A 103 0.39 14.42 9.92
C LYS A 103 0.46 13.90 8.49
N VAL A 104 -0.67 13.53 7.90
CA VAL A 104 -0.75 13.10 6.50
C VAL A 104 -0.46 14.27 5.56
N ALA A 105 -0.99 15.46 5.84
CA ALA A 105 -0.74 16.68 5.08
C ALA A 105 0.75 17.02 5.06
N ASN A 106 1.36 17.02 6.23
CA ASN A 106 2.78 17.30 6.40
C ASN A 106 3.65 16.25 5.70
N PHE A 107 3.30 14.96 5.81
CA PHE A 107 4.01 13.89 5.12
C PHE A 107 3.98 14.06 3.59
N LEU A 108 2.85 14.50 3.06
CA LEU A 108 2.67 14.74 1.63
C LEU A 108 3.14 16.13 1.18
N SER A 109 3.54 17.01 2.11
CA SER A 109 3.87 18.42 1.84
C SER A 109 2.75 19.18 1.14
N ILE A 110 1.51 18.98 1.60
CA ILE A 110 0.29 19.61 1.09
C ILE A 110 -0.47 20.33 2.20
N SER A 111 -1.46 21.16 1.83
CA SER A 111 -2.37 21.76 2.80
C SER A 111 -3.31 20.72 3.38
N LYS A 112 -3.56 20.82 4.70
CA LYS A 112 -4.58 20.01 5.40
C LYS A 112 -5.99 20.20 4.84
N ALA A 113 -6.28 21.35 4.25
CA ALA A 113 -7.59 21.65 3.65
C ALA A 113 -7.88 20.75 2.42
N ASP A 114 -6.84 20.20 1.81
CA ASP A 114 -6.97 19.34 0.64
C ASP A 114 -7.14 17.85 0.99
N LEU A 115 -7.19 17.49 2.29
CA LEU A 115 -7.33 16.10 2.79
C LEU A 115 -8.71 15.74 3.31
#